data_AF-A0A920MZQ1-F1
#
_entry.id   AF-A0A920MZQ1-F1
#
_cell.length_a   1.000
_cell.length_b   1.000
_cell.length_c   1.000
_cell.angle_alpha   90.00
_cell.angle_beta   90.00
_cell.angle_gamma   90.00
#
_symmetry.space_group_name_H-M   'P 1'
#
loop_
_entity.id
_entity.type
_entity.pdbx_description
1 polymer ?
#
loop_
_entity_poly.entity_id
_entity_poly.type
_entity_poly.pdbx_seq_one_letter_code
_entity_poly.pdbx_strand_id
1 'polypeptide(L)'
;MASQKLALIGFGTVGRGLVEILREKRELLLEEFGFGARVVAVSDVYHGSCFDADGLDLGRVLELVASRGAEPGALSAYRTRVRLGQSGNDSKQWPRYGR
;
A
#
# COMPACT_ATOMS: atom_id res chain seq x y z
N MET A 1 -17.90 11.59 6.63
CA MET A 1 -17.11 12.24 5.57
C MET A 1 -16.59 11.19 4.61
N ALA A 2 -16.56 11.46 3.31
CA ALA A 2 -16.10 10.50 2.30
C ALA A 2 -14.58 10.34 2.37
N SER A 3 -14.08 9.11 2.33
CA SER A 3 -12.65 8.80 2.26
C SER A 3 -12.36 8.04 0.97
N GLN A 4 -11.42 8.54 0.19
CA GLN A 4 -11.06 7.99 -1.11
C GLN A 4 -10.09 6.83 -0.93
N LYS A 5 -10.43 5.68 -1.51
CA LYS A 5 -9.53 4.52 -1.58
C LYS A 5 -8.55 4.72 -2.73
N LEU A 6 -7.26 4.71 -2.42
CA LEU A 6 -6.18 4.93 -3.38
C LEU A 6 -5.42 3.63 -3.64
N ALA A 7 -5.16 3.34 -4.91
CA ALA A 7 -4.24 2.31 -5.34
C ALA A 7 -3.06 2.98 -6.05
N LEU A 8 -1.83 2.64 -5.66
CA LEU A 8 -0.61 3.23 -6.21
C LEU A 8 0.08 2.24 -7.14
N ILE A 9 0.42 2.69 -8.35
CA ILE A 9 1.24 1.94 -9.31
C ILE A 9 2.60 2.65 -9.43
N GLY A 10 3.66 1.92 -9.07
CA GLY A 10 5.00 2.45 -8.84
C GLY A 10 5.19 2.90 -7.39
N PHE A 11 6.21 2.34 -6.73
CA PHE A 11 6.59 2.68 -5.36
C PHE A 11 8.06 3.11 -5.23
N GLY A 12 8.52 3.85 -6.25
CA GLY A 12 9.80 4.55 -6.26
C GLY A 12 9.75 5.84 -5.43
N THR A 13 10.57 6.83 -5.78
CA THR A 13 10.68 8.09 -5.01
C THR A 13 9.35 8.84 -4.89
N VAL A 14 8.60 8.98 -6.00
CA VAL A 14 7.32 9.72 -5.99
C VAL A 14 6.25 8.98 -5.18
N GLY A 15 6.10 7.67 -5.39
CA GLY A 15 5.10 6.87 -4.66
C GLY A 15 5.35 6.86 -3.15
N ARG A 16 6.62 6.77 -2.72
CA ARG A 16 7.01 6.84 -1.30
C ARG A 16 6.76 8.23 -0.72
N GLY A 17 7.20 9.29 -1.41
CA GLY A 17 6.96 10.67 -0.96
C GLY A 17 5.48 11.01 -0.85
N LEU A 18 4.64 10.51 -1.77
CA LEU A 18 3.19 10.66 -1.65
C LEU A 18 2.65 9.95 -0.39
N VAL A 19 3.09 8.72 -0.12
CA VAL A 19 2.68 7.99 1.08
C VAL A 19 3.13 8.68 2.37
N GLU A 20 4.34 9.23 2.39
CA GLU A 20 4.85 10.04 3.51
C GLU A 20 3.96 11.26 3.75
N ILE A 21 3.64 12.03 2.70
CA ILE A 21 2.75 13.20 2.79
C ILE A 21 1.36 12.79 3.28
N LEU A 22 0.76 11.74 2.72
CA LEU A 22 -0.57 11.26 3.12
C LEU A 22 -0.61 10.79 4.58
N ARG A 23 0.51 10.25 5.08
CA ARG A 23 0.65 9.81 6.47
C ARG A 23 0.85 10.99 7.41
N GLU A 24 1.81 11.87 7.12
CA GLU A 24 2.23 12.96 8.00
C GLU A 24 1.26 14.14 7.99
N LYS A 25 0.67 14.45 6.84
CA LYS A 25 -0.24 15.59 6.66
C LYS A 25 -1.70 15.19 6.69
N ARG A 26 -2.04 14.01 7.21
CA ARG A 26 -3.42 13.49 7.23
C ARG A 26 -4.40 14.48 7.84
N GLU A 27 -4.07 15.05 8.99
CA GLU A 27 -4.93 15.99 9.72
C GLU A 27 -5.09 17.29 8.94
N LEU A 28 -3.98 17.89 8.51
CA LEU A 28 -3.98 19.10 7.66
C LEU A 28 -4.81 18.90 6.38
N LEU A 29 -4.65 17.77 5.69
CA LEU A 29 -5.42 17.48 4.48
C LEU A 29 -6.92 17.36 4.74
N LEU A 30 -7.29 16.81 5.90
CA LEU A 30 -8.68 16.66 6.29
C LEU A 30 -9.30 18.01 6.71
N GLU A 31 -8.58 18.82 7.48
CA GLU A 31 -9.08 20.08 8.06
C GLU A 31 -9.14 21.19 7.01
N GLU A 32 -8.08 21.40 6.24
CA GLU A 32 -7.97 22.52 5.29
C GLU A 32 -8.67 22.21 3.96
N PHE A 33 -8.68 20.94 3.53
CA PHE A 33 -9.14 20.55 2.20
C PHE A 33 -10.31 19.55 2.21
N GLY A 34 -10.77 19.09 3.38
CA GLY A 34 -11.79 18.05 3.47
C GLY A 34 -11.34 16.71 2.85
N PHE A 35 -10.03 16.51 2.67
CA PHE A 35 -9.48 15.40 1.91
C PHE A 35 -9.08 14.24 2.81
N GLY A 36 -9.92 13.21 2.84
CA GLY A 36 -9.59 11.93 3.48
C GLY A 36 -9.12 10.90 2.44
N ALA A 37 -7.90 10.40 2.59
CA ALA A 37 -7.37 9.33 1.74
C ALA A 37 -7.03 8.07 2.54
N ARG A 38 -7.21 6.91 1.90
CA ARG A 38 -6.80 5.62 2.40
C ARG A 38 -6.12 4.84 1.28
N VAL A 39 -4.83 4.62 1.39
CA VAL A 39 -4.13 3.74 0.45
C VAL A 39 -4.52 2.31 0.78
N VAL A 40 -5.07 1.61 -0.21
CA VAL A 40 -5.51 0.21 -0.08
C VAL A 40 -4.65 -0.75 -0.88
N ALA A 41 -3.89 -0.26 -1.87
CA ALA A 41 -3.01 -1.08 -2.68
C ALA A 41 -1.75 -0.33 -3.07
N VAL A 42 -0.63 -1.05 -3.16
CA VAL A 42 0.61 -0.59 -3.78
C VAL A 42 1.11 -1.72 -4.68
N SER A 43 1.49 -1.38 -5.91
CA SER A 43 2.10 -2.30 -6.86
C SER A 43 3.35 -1.67 -7.46
N ASP A 44 4.46 -2.38 -7.41
CA ASP A 44 5.75 -1.95 -7.94
C ASP A 44 6.41 -3.12 -8.67
N VAL A 45 7.05 -2.83 -9.80
CA VAL A 45 7.66 -3.86 -10.64
C VAL A 45 8.82 -4.58 -9.95
N TYR A 46 9.55 -3.90 -9.07
CA TYR A 46 10.69 -4.45 -8.36
C TYR A 46 10.28 -4.98 -6.99
N HIS A 47 9.53 -4.19 -6.22
CA HIS A 47 9.16 -4.55 -4.85
C HIS A 47 7.92 -5.46 -4.77
N GLY A 48 7.24 -5.76 -5.86
CA GLY A 48 6.01 -6.57 -5.87
C GLY A 48 4.78 -5.75 -5.48
N SER A 49 3.76 -6.40 -4.91
CA SER A 49 2.50 -5.72 -4.59
C SER A 49 1.93 -6.15 -3.24
N CYS A 50 1.12 -5.27 -2.64
CA CYS A 50 0.35 -5.56 -1.44
C CYS A 50 -1.03 -4.88 -1.50
N PHE A 51 -2.01 -5.46 -0.81
CA PHE A 51 -3.40 -5.00 -0.80
C PHE A 51 -4.06 -5.26 0.56
N ASP A 52 -4.78 -4.25 1.05
CA ASP A 52 -5.67 -4.36 2.21
C ASP A 52 -6.92 -3.48 1.98
N ALA A 53 -8.10 -4.13 1.96
CA ALA A 53 -9.36 -3.46 1.72
C ALA A 53 -9.74 -2.45 2.82
N ASP A 54 -9.21 -2.66 4.03
CA ASP A 54 -9.40 -1.78 5.19
C ASP A 54 -8.38 -0.65 5.25
N GLY A 55 -7.33 -0.71 4.41
CA GLY A 55 -6.25 0.27 4.32
C GLY A 55 -4.91 -0.34 4.72
N LEU A 56 -3.86 0.02 3.98
CA LEU A 56 -2.50 -0.37 4.29
C LEU A 56 -1.96 0.44 5.47
N ASP A 57 -1.20 -0.21 6.33
CA ASP A 57 -0.32 0.48 7.27
C ASP A 57 0.83 1.11 6.48
N LEU A 58 0.72 2.43 6.26
CA LEU A 58 1.68 3.20 5.49
C LEU A 58 3.09 3.17 6.09
N GLY A 59 3.21 3.15 7.42
CA GLY A 59 4.50 3.04 8.08
C GLY A 59 5.15 1.71 7.78
N ARG A 60 4.38 0.61 7.88
CA ARG A 60 4.87 -0.73 7.57
C ARG A 60 5.26 -0.89 6.10
N VAL A 61 4.49 -0.32 5.18
CA VAL A 61 4.80 -0.36 3.74
C VAL A 61 6.12 0.37 3.45
N LEU A 62 6.34 1.54 4.04
CA LEU A 62 7.60 2.28 3.92
C LEU A 62 8.78 1.50 4.52
N GLU A 63 8.61 0.92 5.71
CA GLU A 63 9.63 0.09 6.36
C GLU A 63 10.05 -1.12 5.52
N LEU A 64 9.09 -1.83 4.92
CA LEU A 64 9.38 -3.00 4.09
C LEU A 64 10.30 -2.65 2.93
N VAL A 65 10.06 -1.51 2.28
CA VAL A 65 10.86 -1.05 1.14
C VAL A 65 12.15 -0.36 1.58
N ALA A 66 12.20 0.27 2.76
CA ALA A 66 13.44 0.85 3.29
C ALA A 66 14.42 -0.23 3.77
N SER A 67 13.93 -1.22 4.53
CA SER A 67 14.76 -2.29 5.11
C SER A 67 15.16 -3.37 4.10
N ARG A 68 14.33 -3.61 3.08
CA ARG A 68 14.55 -4.61 2.04
C ARG A 68 14.67 -3.99 0.65
N GLY A 69 15.03 -2.70 0.55
CA GLY A 69 15.05 -1.95 -0.71
C GLY A 69 16.00 -2.48 -1.81
N ALA A 70 16.81 -3.48 -1.49
CA ALA A 70 17.65 -4.24 -2.42
C ALA A 70 17.11 -5.65 -2.74
N GLU A 71 15.97 -6.04 -2.17
CA GLU A 71 15.37 -7.36 -2.35
C GLU A 71 14.12 -7.27 -3.23
N PRO A 72 14.09 -7.97 -4.38
CA PRO A 72 12.90 -8.10 -5.19
C PRO A 72 11.72 -8.65 -4.38
N GLY A 73 10.55 -8.06 -4.55
CA GLY A 73 9.32 -8.55 -3.91
C GLY A 73 9.14 -8.14 -2.44
N ALA A 74 9.87 -7.15 -1.91
CA ALA A 74 9.76 -6.66 -0.53
C ALA A 74 8.31 -6.42 -0.04
N LEU A 75 7.41 -5.89 -0.87
CA LEU A 75 6.01 -5.65 -0.53
C LEU A 75 5.21 -6.94 -0.34
N SER A 76 5.65 -8.06 -0.93
CA SER A 76 5.01 -9.37 -0.76
C SER A 76 5.11 -9.91 0.68
N ALA A 77 6.02 -9.34 1.48
CA ALA A 77 6.13 -9.65 2.90
C ALA A 77 5.06 -8.94 3.75
N TYR A 78 4.31 -7.98 3.18
CA TYR A 78 3.17 -7.36 3.84
C TYR A 78 2.08 -8.42 4.05
N ARG A 79 1.84 -8.81 5.29
CA ARG A 79 0.76 -9.74 5.64
C ARG A 79 -0.50 -8.96 5.98
N THR A 80 -1.47 -9.01 5.09
CA THR A 80 -2.82 -8.50 5.36
C THR A 80 -3.44 -9.28 6.51
N ARG A 81 -4.12 -8.59 7.42
CA ARG A 81 -4.89 -9.25 8.47
C ARG A 81 -6.12 -9.88 7.82
N VAL A 82 -6.00 -11.14 7.39
CA VAL A 82 -7.14 -11.91 6.92
C VAL A 82 -8.09 -12.07 8.10
N ARG A 83 -9.32 -11.54 8.00
CA ARG A 83 -10.37 -11.89 8.94
C ARG A 83 -10.62 -13.38 8.77
N LEU A 84 -10.14 -14.20 9.70
CA LEU A 84 -10.39 -15.63 9.73
C LEU A 84 -11.90 -15.83 9.94
N GLY A 85 -12.61 -15.94 8.83
CA GLY A 85 -14.06 -15.91 8.79
C GLY A 85 -14.60 -15.95 7.37
N GLN A 86 -14.00 -16.78 6.51
CA GLN A 86 -14.65 -17.62 5.50
C GLN A 86 -13.55 -18.28 4.66
N SER A 87 -13.57 -19.61 4.65
CA SER A 87 -12.69 -20.46 3.87
C SER A 87 -12.90 -20.19 2.38
N GLY A 88 -11.86 -19.70 1.73
CA GLY A 88 -11.77 -19.51 0.30
C GLY A 88 -10.31 -19.32 -0.02
N ASN A 89 -9.70 -20.35 -0.58
CA ASN A 89 -8.30 -20.38 -1.01
C ASN A 89 -8.03 -19.27 -2.05
N ASP A 90 -7.70 -18.07 -1.59
CA ASP A 90 -7.28 -16.96 -2.46
C ASP A 90 -5.76 -16.78 -2.39
N SER A 91 -5.06 -17.79 -2.89
CA SER A 91 -3.73 -17.63 -3.49
C SER A 91 -3.85 -16.86 -4.82
N LYS A 92 -4.43 -15.65 -4.80
CA LYS A 92 -4.42 -14.75 -5.96
C LYS A 92 -3.03 -14.14 -6.09
N GLN A 93 -2.13 -14.96 -6.60
CA GLN A 93 -0.88 -14.53 -7.18
C GLN A 93 -1.24 -13.69 -8.41
N TRP A 94 -1.06 -12.37 -8.32
CA TRP A 94 -1.29 -11.46 -9.44
C TRP A 94 -0.41 -11.90 -10.62
N PRO A 95 -0.94 -11.98 -11.85
CA PRO A 95 -0.14 -12.40 -13.00
C PRO A 95 1.08 -11.50 -13.11
N ARG A 96 2.28 -12.11 -13.08
CA ARG A 96 3.53 -11.42 -13.37
C ARG A 96 3.50 -11.04 -14.84
N TYR A 97 3.11 -9.82 -15.15
CA TYR A 97 3.35 -9.23 -16.46
C TYR A 97 4.84 -8.90 -16.54
N GLY A 98 5.62 -9.83 -17.10
CA GLY A 98 6.98 -9.60 -17.57
C GLY A 98 7.00 -9.54 -19.09
N ARG A 99 7.96 -8.78 -19.63
CA ARG A 99 8.38 -8.91 -21.03
C ARG A 99 9.18 -10.19 -21.23
#